data_AF-A0A3D0VQ99-F1
#
_entry.id   AF-A0A3D0VQ99-F1
#
_cell.length_a   1.000
_cell.length_b   1.000
_cell.length_c   1.000
_cell.angle_alpha   90.00
_cell.angle_beta   90.00
_cell.angle_gamma   90.00
#
_symmetry.space_group_name_H-M   'P 1'
#
loop_
_entity.id
_entity.type
_entity.pdbx_description
1 polymer ?
#
loop_
_entity_poly.entity_id
_entity_poly.type
_entity_poly.pdbx_seq_one_letter_code
_entity_poly.pdbx_strand_id
1 'polypeptide(L)'
;MRYFSLILLFAIFVSSCSSVVKEEYPDGTLKSEVTMKNGQKNGPSSYYYPNGNIELRMNYADDQLEGQYEKFTIKGTRTELTMYVAGKKNGESKIFGEDGKLQLLAMFVNDTIHGTYKEFYPNGQVKVSGTYNHGFYDGKWEYFDFSGINVGYAEFKNGTGKQFALYYGSKRIKTEVSYVNNQKDGEEIWYDADGKIEKKTIYSDGRIISAE
;
A
#
# COMPACT_ATOMS: atom_id res chain seq x y z
N MET A 1 52.20 -32.72 -44.29
CA MET A 1 51.60 -31.43 -43.88
C MET A 1 50.13 -31.64 -43.56
N ARG A 2 49.73 -31.47 -42.30
CA ARG A 2 48.34 -31.15 -41.91
C ARG A 2 48.36 -30.74 -40.44
N TYR A 3 48.35 -29.43 -40.20
CA TYR A 3 48.22 -28.84 -38.88
C TYR A 3 46.75 -28.95 -38.45
N PHE A 4 46.50 -29.58 -37.30
CA PHE A 4 45.20 -29.55 -36.64
C PHE A 4 45.29 -28.48 -35.55
N SER A 5 44.77 -27.29 -35.83
CA SER A 5 44.66 -26.21 -34.85
C SER A 5 43.57 -26.55 -33.84
N LEU A 6 43.96 -26.82 -32.61
CA LEU A 6 43.07 -26.93 -31.47
C LEU A 6 42.75 -25.50 -30.98
N ILE A 7 41.57 -24.98 -31.32
CA ILE A 7 41.08 -23.70 -30.80
C ILE A 7 40.58 -23.97 -29.38
N LEU A 8 41.38 -23.61 -28.39
CA LEU A 8 41.00 -23.61 -26.97
C LEU A 8 40.11 -22.37 -26.72
N LEU A 9 38.78 -22.56 -26.75
CA LEU A 9 37.81 -21.54 -26.38
C LEU A 9 37.86 -21.32 -24.86
N PHE A 10 38.63 -20.33 -24.41
CA PHE A 10 38.60 -19.84 -23.04
C PHE A 10 37.30 -19.03 -22.87
N ALA A 11 36.25 -19.67 -22.36
CA ALA A 11 35.08 -18.96 -21.86
C ALA A 11 35.48 -18.23 -20.57
N ILE A 12 35.87 -16.96 -20.69
CA ILE A 12 36.07 -16.08 -19.54
C ILE A 12 34.69 -15.80 -18.95
N PHE A 13 34.27 -16.62 -17.99
CA PHE A 13 33.19 -16.24 -17.08
C PHE A 13 33.72 -15.09 -16.23
N VAL A 14 33.41 -13.86 -16.63
CA VAL A 14 33.61 -12.68 -15.78
C VAL A 14 32.57 -12.82 -14.65
N SER A 15 32.95 -13.52 -13.59
CA SER A 15 32.19 -13.54 -12.35
C SER A 15 32.11 -12.09 -11.88
N SER A 16 30.95 -11.46 -12.04
CA SER A 16 30.75 -10.11 -11.52
C SER A 16 30.79 -10.22 -10.00
N CYS A 17 31.93 -9.85 -9.41
CA CYS A 17 32.06 -9.86 -7.97
C CYS A 17 31.16 -8.75 -7.41
N SER A 18 30.15 -9.12 -6.63
CA SER A 18 29.40 -8.17 -5.81
C SER A 18 30.23 -7.81 -4.59
N SER A 19 30.29 -6.53 -4.23
CA SER A 19 30.89 -6.07 -2.97
C SER A 19 29.79 -5.60 -2.00
N VAL A 20 30.11 -5.56 -0.72
CA VAL A 20 29.23 -4.98 0.30
C VAL A 20 29.90 -3.74 0.86
N VAL A 21 29.26 -2.58 0.68
CA VAL A 21 29.69 -1.32 1.27
C VAL A 21 29.04 -1.21 2.65
N LYS A 22 29.86 -0.92 3.67
CA LYS A 22 29.40 -0.75 5.04
C LYS A 22 29.65 0.67 5.50
N GLU A 23 28.71 1.22 6.26
CA GLU A 23 28.91 2.45 7.03
C GLU A 23 28.70 2.16 8.51
N GLU A 24 29.42 2.87 9.37
CA GLU A 24 29.31 2.79 10.82
C GLU A 24 28.89 4.16 11.40
N TYR A 25 28.26 4.12 12.56
CA TYR A 25 28.03 5.28 13.40
C TYR A 25 29.34 5.72 14.09
N PRO A 26 29.41 6.93 14.68
CA PRO A 26 30.60 7.39 15.39
C PRO A 26 31.05 6.49 16.54
N ASP A 27 30.15 5.69 17.12
CA ASP A 27 30.43 4.73 18.18
C ASP A 27 30.92 3.35 17.66
N GLY A 28 31.05 3.19 16.33
CA GLY A 28 31.46 1.95 15.66
C GLY A 28 30.31 0.98 15.40
N THR A 29 29.07 1.29 15.80
CA THR A 29 27.92 0.43 15.51
C THR A 29 27.60 0.49 14.02
N LEU A 30 27.28 -0.65 13.41
CA LEU A 30 26.93 -0.73 11.99
C LEU A 30 25.68 0.13 11.70
N LYS A 31 25.78 0.98 10.67
CA LYS A 31 24.72 1.89 10.22
C LYS A 31 24.04 1.39 8.95
N SER A 32 24.80 0.81 8.03
CA SER A 32 24.24 0.21 6.81
C SER A 32 25.15 -0.85 6.20
N GLU A 33 24.53 -1.77 5.46
CA GLU A 33 25.19 -2.72 4.54
C GLU A 33 24.46 -2.65 3.20
N VAL A 34 25.17 -2.28 2.14
CA VAL A 34 24.61 -2.13 0.79
C VAL A 34 25.40 -2.99 -0.18
N THR A 35 24.72 -3.93 -0.84
CA THR A 35 25.35 -4.75 -1.88
C THR A 35 25.47 -3.95 -3.17
N MET A 36 26.68 -3.90 -3.72
CA MET A 36 27.03 -3.19 -4.94
C MET A 36 27.52 -4.17 -6.01
N LYS A 37 27.15 -3.94 -7.27
CA LYS A 37 27.67 -4.63 -8.45
C LYS A 37 27.93 -3.59 -9.54
N ASN A 38 29.14 -3.57 -10.08
CA ASN A 38 29.54 -2.64 -11.14
C ASN A 38 29.25 -1.15 -10.81
N GLY A 39 29.38 -0.75 -9.55
CA GLY A 39 29.15 0.63 -9.09
C GLY A 39 27.69 0.99 -8.82
N GLN A 40 26.75 0.05 -8.97
CA GLN A 40 25.32 0.22 -8.71
C GLN A 40 24.86 -0.65 -7.54
N LYS A 41 23.83 -0.25 -6.80
CA LYS A 41 23.19 -1.09 -5.80
C LYS A 41 22.53 -2.28 -6.48
N ASN A 42 22.89 -3.48 -6.06
CA ASN A 42 22.36 -4.71 -6.64
C ASN A 42 22.50 -5.83 -5.61
N GLY A 43 21.36 -6.33 -5.12
CA GLY A 43 21.28 -7.33 -4.07
C GLY A 43 20.72 -6.80 -2.75
N PRO A 44 20.74 -7.65 -1.70
CA PRO A 44 20.19 -7.31 -0.39
C PRO A 44 20.89 -6.10 0.24
N SER A 45 20.14 -5.27 0.94
CA SER A 45 20.66 -4.10 1.66
C SER A 45 19.88 -3.88 2.96
N SER A 46 20.58 -3.46 4.01
CA SER A 46 20.00 -3.22 5.33
C SER A 46 20.52 -1.93 5.94
N TYR A 47 19.68 -1.28 6.74
CA TYR A 47 20.00 -0.09 7.52
C TYR A 47 19.62 -0.36 8.98
N TYR A 48 20.38 0.18 9.90
CA TYR A 48 20.28 -0.13 11.33
C TYR A 48 20.16 1.15 12.13
N TYR A 49 19.44 1.09 13.24
CA TYR A 49 19.43 2.12 14.26
C TYR A 49 20.76 2.13 15.04
N PRO A 50 21.09 3.22 15.78
CA PRO A 50 22.30 3.29 16.61
C PRO A 50 22.40 2.20 17.70
N ASN A 51 21.28 1.58 18.09
CA ASN A 51 21.30 0.44 19.02
C ASN A 51 21.59 -0.91 18.35
N GLY A 52 21.90 -0.92 17.05
CA GLY A 52 22.19 -2.11 16.25
C GLY A 52 20.96 -2.85 15.73
N ASN A 53 19.73 -2.43 16.07
CA ASN A 53 18.52 -3.06 15.56
C ASN A 53 18.27 -2.63 14.10
N ILE A 54 17.73 -3.55 13.29
CA ILE A 54 17.38 -3.25 11.90
C ILE A 54 16.29 -2.16 11.87
N GLU A 55 16.50 -1.15 11.03
CA GLU A 55 15.51 -0.14 10.67
C GLU A 55 14.85 -0.49 9.34
N LEU A 56 15.65 -0.78 8.32
CA LEU A 56 15.20 -1.11 6.98
C LEU A 56 15.85 -2.39 6.48
N ARG A 57 15.09 -3.19 5.75
CA ARG A 57 15.61 -4.27 4.93
C ARG A 57 14.96 -4.21 3.56
N MET A 58 15.78 -4.29 2.51
CA MET A 58 15.30 -4.30 1.14
C MET A 58 16.29 -4.97 0.20
N ASN A 59 15.93 -5.02 -1.06
CA ASN A 59 16.78 -5.54 -2.12
C ASN A 59 16.76 -4.57 -3.31
N TYR A 60 17.88 -4.49 -4.01
CA TYR A 60 18.03 -3.66 -5.20
C TYR A 60 18.33 -4.51 -6.43
N ALA A 61 17.90 -4.04 -7.59
CA ALA A 61 18.39 -4.46 -8.90
C ALA A 61 18.71 -3.19 -9.69
N ASP A 62 19.98 -3.02 -10.05
CA ASP A 62 20.48 -1.89 -10.86
C ASP A 62 19.98 -0.52 -10.34
N ASP A 63 20.26 -0.24 -9.05
CA ASP A 63 19.85 0.95 -8.29
C ASP A 63 18.36 1.11 -7.99
N GLN A 64 17.51 0.18 -8.43
CA GLN A 64 16.07 0.22 -8.20
C GLN A 64 15.64 -0.78 -7.12
N LEU A 65 14.65 -0.43 -6.29
CA LEU A 65 14.08 -1.39 -5.33
C LEU A 65 13.43 -2.56 -6.08
N GLU A 66 13.72 -3.78 -5.62
CA GLU A 66 13.26 -5.02 -6.22
C GLU A 66 12.92 -6.03 -5.14
N GLY A 67 11.69 -6.54 -5.13
CA GLY A 67 11.20 -7.49 -4.14
C GLY A 67 10.69 -6.84 -2.87
N GLN A 68 10.96 -7.46 -1.72
CA GLN A 68 10.42 -7.02 -0.43
C GLN A 68 11.18 -5.82 0.12
N TYR A 69 10.44 -4.82 0.57
CA TYR A 69 10.88 -3.74 1.42
C TYR A 69 10.21 -3.89 2.78
N GLU A 70 10.99 -3.83 3.86
CA GLU A 70 10.56 -3.96 5.23
C GLU A 70 11.06 -2.78 6.06
N LYS A 71 10.19 -2.25 6.93
CA LYS A 71 10.55 -1.23 7.92
C LYS A 71 10.22 -1.72 9.33
N PHE A 72 11.07 -1.40 10.28
CA PHE A 72 10.95 -1.78 11.68
C PHE A 72 11.10 -0.56 12.59
N THR A 73 10.57 -0.64 13.80
CA THR A 73 10.85 0.33 14.87
C THR A 73 12.19 0.05 15.54
N ILE A 74 12.69 0.98 16.36
CA ILE A 74 13.89 0.77 17.18
C ILE A 74 13.79 -0.41 18.15
N LYS A 75 12.57 -0.88 18.45
CA LYS A 75 12.30 -2.07 19.28
C LYS A 75 12.24 -3.37 18.46
N GLY A 76 12.37 -3.29 17.13
CA GLY A 76 12.31 -4.44 16.21
C GLY A 76 10.90 -4.81 15.73
N THR A 77 9.85 -4.05 16.09
CA THR A 77 8.50 -4.30 15.59
C THR A 77 8.40 -3.87 14.13
N ARG A 78 7.96 -4.75 13.23
CA ARG A 78 7.72 -4.41 11.82
C ARG A 78 6.55 -3.43 11.69
N THR A 79 6.72 -2.34 10.94
CA THR A 79 5.70 -1.31 10.66
C THR A 79 5.29 -1.26 9.20
N GLU A 80 6.09 -1.81 8.29
CA GLU A 80 5.78 -1.86 6.86
C GLU A 80 6.35 -3.12 6.21
N LEU A 81 5.60 -3.69 5.27
CA LEU A 81 6.05 -4.68 4.31
C LEU A 81 5.43 -4.32 2.95
N THR A 82 6.25 -3.97 1.97
CA THR A 82 5.78 -3.55 0.64
C THR A 82 6.57 -4.24 -0.47
N MET A 83 5.89 -4.73 -1.50
CA MET A 83 6.50 -5.32 -2.68
C MET A 83 6.85 -4.26 -3.73
N TYR A 84 8.05 -4.35 -4.28
CA TYR A 84 8.55 -3.49 -5.35
C TYR A 84 8.97 -4.32 -6.57
N VAL A 85 8.80 -3.74 -7.75
CA VAL A 85 9.38 -4.20 -9.01
C VAL A 85 9.90 -2.97 -9.75
N ALA A 86 11.16 -2.98 -10.17
CA ALA A 86 11.79 -1.88 -10.90
C ALA A 86 11.57 -0.50 -10.23
N GLY A 87 11.70 -0.46 -8.91
CA GLY A 87 11.58 0.76 -8.10
C GLY A 87 10.15 1.22 -7.80
N LYS A 88 9.13 0.53 -8.31
CA LYS A 88 7.70 0.88 -8.11
C LYS A 88 6.99 -0.12 -7.22
N LYS A 89 6.05 0.33 -6.39
CA LYS A 89 5.17 -0.57 -5.63
C LYS A 89 4.39 -1.45 -6.60
N ASN A 90 4.53 -2.75 -6.44
CA ASN A 90 3.90 -3.73 -7.33
C ASN A 90 3.64 -5.03 -6.57
N GLY A 91 2.37 -5.29 -6.27
CA GLY A 91 1.92 -6.35 -5.38
C GLY A 91 1.40 -5.82 -4.05
N GLU A 92 1.55 -6.62 -3.00
CA GLU A 92 0.98 -6.36 -1.68
C GLU A 92 1.79 -5.31 -0.90
N SER A 93 1.08 -4.44 -0.18
CA SER A 93 1.61 -3.56 0.85
C SER A 93 0.81 -3.71 2.14
N LYS A 94 1.51 -3.87 3.25
CA LYS A 94 0.98 -4.03 4.60
C LYS A 94 1.60 -2.99 5.52
N ILE A 95 0.76 -2.24 6.21
CA ILE A 95 1.18 -1.31 7.28
C ILE A 95 0.71 -1.85 8.62
N PHE A 96 1.58 -1.83 9.60
CA PHE A 96 1.34 -2.31 10.95
C PHE A 96 1.47 -1.15 11.95
N GLY A 97 0.67 -1.20 13.03
CA GLY A 97 0.81 -0.29 14.16
C GLY A 97 2.06 -0.58 14.99
N GLU A 98 2.35 0.27 15.97
CA GLU A 98 3.49 0.08 16.89
C GLU A 98 3.38 -1.20 17.75
N ASP A 99 2.15 -1.72 17.93
CA ASP A 99 1.86 -2.99 18.59
C ASP A 99 2.01 -4.21 17.67
N GLY A 100 2.41 -4.00 16.41
CA GLY A 100 2.60 -5.05 15.40
C GLY A 100 1.31 -5.53 14.73
N LYS A 101 0.14 -4.97 15.06
CA LYS A 101 -1.12 -5.35 14.42
C LYS A 101 -1.27 -4.71 13.05
N LEU A 102 -1.80 -5.46 12.10
CA LEU A 102 -2.12 -4.96 10.76
C LEU A 102 -3.14 -3.82 10.85
N GLN A 103 -2.82 -2.68 10.24
CA GLN A 103 -3.68 -1.49 10.15
C GLN A 103 -4.16 -1.23 8.71
N LEU A 104 -3.35 -1.61 7.71
CA LEU A 104 -3.68 -1.44 6.30
C LEU A 104 -3.16 -2.62 5.48
N LEU A 105 -3.98 -3.09 4.55
CA LEU A 105 -3.63 -3.99 3.46
C LEU A 105 -4.07 -3.35 2.14
N ALA A 106 -3.15 -3.16 1.21
CA ALA A 106 -3.44 -2.59 -0.11
C ALA A 106 -2.63 -3.29 -1.20
N MET A 107 -3.23 -3.44 -2.38
CA MET A 107 -2.58 -3.99 -3.57
C MET A 107 -2.22 -2.88 -4.54
N PHE A 108 -1.04 -2.96 -5.15
CA PHE A 108 -0.52 -1.97 -6.09
C PHE A 108 -0.11 -2.62 -7.41
N VAL A 109 -0.24 -1.87 -8.49
CA VAL A 109 0.35 -2.14 -9.80
C VAL A 109 1.04 -0.87 -10.26
N ASN A 110 2.36 -0.89 -10.39
CA ASN A 110 3.18 0.26 -10.81
C ASN A 110 2.84 1.57 -10.06
N ASP A 111 2.94 1.54 -8.73
CA ASP A 111 2.61 2.64 -7.79
C ASP A 111 1.11 3.02 -7.72
N THR A 112 0.26 2.43 -8.56
CA THR A 112 -1.17 2.70 -8.58
C THR A 112 -1.91 1.64 -7.79
N ILE A 113 -2.76 2.04 -6.84
CA ILE A 113 -3.58 1.09 -6.09
C ILE A 113 -4.53 0.33 -7.03
N HIS A 114 -4.51 -0.99 -6.97
CA HIS A 114 -5.27 -1.87 -7.84
C HIS A 114 -5.49 -3.23 -7.16
N GLY A 115 -6.75 -3.63 -7.01
CA GLY A 115 -7.16 -4.84 -6.30
C GLY A 115 -7.64 -4.54 -4.88
N THR A 116 -7.42 -5.50 -3.98
CA THR A 116 -7.92 -5.47 -2.60
C THR A 116 -7.42 -4.28 -1.79
N TYR A 117 -8.31 -3.70 -1.01
CA TYR A 117 -8.02 -2.72 0.03
C TYR A 117 -8.75 -3.05 1.32
N LYS A 118 -8.04 -3.01 2.45
CA LYS A 118 -8.63 -3.16 3.79
C LYS A 118 -7.91 -2.27 4.80
N GLU A 119 -8.68 -1.55 5.60
CA GLU A 119 -8.20 -0.91 6.82
C GLU A 119 -8.77 -1.64 8.04
N PHE A 120 -8.01 -1.60 9.14
CA PHE A 120 -8.38 -2.24 10.39
C PHE A 120 -8.34 -1.23 11.54
N TYR A 121 -9.18 -1.47 12.55
CA TYR A 121 -9.09 -0.80 13.83
C TYR A 121 -7.93 -1.38 14.68
N PRO A 122 -7.48 -0.66 15.74
CA PRO A 122 -6.48 -1.18 16.68
C PRO A 122 -6.84 -2.51 17.39
N ASN A 123 -8.13 -2.87 17.43
CA ASN A 123 -8.58 -4.16 17.96
C ASN A 123 -8.51 -5.31 16.92
N GLY A 124 -8.10 -5.02 15.68
CA GLY A 124 -7.99 -5.98 14.58
C GLY A 124 -9.27 -6.18 13.76
N GLN A 125 -10.38 -5.54 14.13
CA GLN A 125 -11.60 -5.60 13.33
C GLN A 125 -11.44 -4.77 12.05
N VAL A 126 -12.06 -5.23 10.97
CA VAL A 126 -12.10 -4.49 9.69
C VAL A 126 -12.85 -3.18 9.93
N LYS A 127 -12.28 -2.07 9.49
CA LYS A 127 -12.89 -0.73 9.48
C LYS A 127 -13.54 -0.45 8.14
N VAL A 128 -12.82 -0.76 7.06
CA VAL A 128 -13.32 -0.65 5.69
C VAL A 128 -12.68 -1.72 4.83
N SER A 129 -13.44 -2.28 3.88
CA SER A 129 -12.96 -3.23 2.89
C SER A 129 -13.59 -2.94 1.53
N GLY A 130 -12.80 -3.08 0.46
CA GLY A 130 -13.28 -2.90 -0.90
C GLY A 130 -12.19 -3.20 -1.93
N THR A 131 -12.44 -2.78 -3.16
CA THR A 131 -11.49 -2.93 -4.27
C THR A 131 -11.26 -1.62 -5.01
N TYR A 132 -10.03 -1.45 -5.50
CA TYR A 132 -9.68 -0.42 -6.45
C TYR A 132 -9.45 -1.01 -7.83
N ASN A 133 -9.81 -0.27 -8.87
CA ASN A 133 -9.39 -0.51 -10.23
C ASN A 133 -8.57 0.70 -10.71
N HIS A 134 -7.23 0.56 -10.74
CA HIS A 134 -6.31 1.59 -11.24
C HIS A 134 -6.52 2.97 -10.58
N GLY A 135 -6.59 3.00 -9.25
CA GLY A 135 -6.80 4.24 -8.49
C GLY A 135 -8.26 4.60 -8.24
N PHE A 136 -9.21 3.97 -8.93
CA PHE A 136 -10.64 4.26 -8.76
C PHE A 136 -11.34 3.25 -7.87
N TYR A 137 -12.29 3.69 -7.05
CA TYR A 137 -13.16 2.77 -6.31
C TYR A 137 -13.90 1.86 -7.29
N ASP A 138 -13.91 0.55 -7.07
CA ASP A 138 -14.65 -0.39 -7.92
C ASP A 138 -15.29 -1.49 -7.05
N GLY A 139 -16.44 -1.97 -7.48
CA GLY A 139 -17.19 -3.01 -6.78
C GLY A 139 -17.84 -2.54 -5.49
N LYS A 140 -18.03 -3.49 -4.58
CA LYS A 140 -18.67 -3.25 -3.29
C LYS A 140 -17.66 -2.84 -2.24
N TRP A 141 -18.03 -1.83 -1.46
CA TRP A 141 -17.30 -1.38 -0.29
C TRP A 141 -18.17 -1.58 0.95
N GLU A 142 -17.55 -1.99 2.05
CA GLU A 142 -18.22 -2.20 3.33
C GLU A 142 -17.50 -1.41 4.41
N TYR A 143 -18.28 -0.78 5.29
CA TYR A 143 -17.79 0.04 6.39
C TYR A 143 -18.34 -0.49 7.70
N PHE A 144 -17.46 -0.64 8.68
CA PHE A 144 -17.80 -1.19 9.99
C PHE A 144 -17.33 -0.24 11.09
N ASP A 145 -17.97 -0.33 12.25
CA ASP A 145 -17.52 0.37 13.45
C ASP A 145 -16.48 -0.42 14.26
N PHE A 146 -16.04 0.14 15.39
CA PHE A 146 -15.07 -0.48 16.29
C PHE A 146 -15.57 -1.75 16.99
N SER A 147 -16.86 -2.09 16.89
CA SER A 147 -17.43 -3.35 17.40
C SER A 147 -17.63 -4.39 16.28
N GLY A 148 -17.40 -4.02 15.02
CA GLY A 148 -17.54 -4.88 13.85
C GLY A 148 -18.96 -4.86 13.26
N ILE A 149 -19.82 -3.93 13.69
CA ILE A 149 -21.15 -3.77 13.13
C ILE A 149 -21.04 -3.01 11.80
N ASN A 150 -21.70 -3.51 10.77
CA ASN A 150 -21.77 -2.80 9.49
C ASN A 150 -22.57 -1.51 9.65
N VAL A 151 -21.95 -0.38 9.35
CA VAL A 151 -22.53 0.98 9.47
C VAL A 151 -22.69 1.65 8.11
N GLY A 152 -22.36 0.96 7.03
CA GLY A 152 -22.47 1.48 5.68
C GLY A 152 -21.91 0.56 4.63
N TYR A 153 -22.20 0.90 3.38
CA TYR A 153 -21.66 0.25 2.20
C TYR A 153 -21.58 1.24 1.04
N ALA A 154 -20.90 0.86 -0.03
CA ALA A 154 -20.96 1.58 -1.30
C ALA A 154 -20.90 0.62 -2.47
N GLU A 155 -21.41 1.06 -3.62
CA GLU A 155 -21.28 0.35 -4.89
C GLU A 155 -20.73 1.31 -5.93
N PHE A 156 -19.56 0.97 -6.47
CA PHE A 156 -18.84 1.81 -7.43
C PHE A 156 -18.48 1.04 -8.70
N LYS A 157 -18.42 1.78 -9.81
CA LYS A 157 -17.79 1.35 -11.06
C LYS A 157 -16.83 2.43 -11.51
N ASN A 158 -15.53 2.12 -11.51
CA ASN A 158 -14.46 3.06 -11.87
C ASN A 158 -14.65 4.45 -11.22
N GLY A 159 -14.91 4.47 -9.91
CA GLY A 159 -15.00 5.66 -9.08
C GLY A 159 -16.34 6.39 -9.14
N THR A 160 -17.29 5.88 -9.93
CA THR A 160 -18.64 6.44 -10.06
C THR A 160 -19.64 5.52 -9.40
N GLY A 161 -20.54 6.06 -8.57
CA GLY A 161 -21.49 5.27 -7.81
C GLY A 161 -21.99 5.97 -6.57
N LYS A 162 -22.45 5.19 -5.58
CA LYS A 162 -23.06 5.74 -4.37
C LYS A 162 -22.54 5.06 -3.11
N GLN A 163 -22.38 5.85 -2.07
CA GLN A 163 -22.10 5.41 -0.71
C GLN A 163 -23.33 5.64 0.17
N PHE A 164 -23.59 4.70 1.08
CA PHE A 164 -24.71 4.70 2.00
C PHE A 164 -24.19 4.53 3.43
N ALA A 165 -24.56 5.43 4.34
CA ALA A 165 -24.41 5.21 5.78
C ALA A 165 -25.74 4.75 6.36
N LEU A 166 -25.68 3.88 7.37
CA LEU A 166 -26.85 3.29 8.01
C LEU A 166 -27.07 3.89 9.40
N TYR A 167 -28.33 3.89 9.84
CA TYR A 167 -28.65 4.08 11.25
C TYR A 167 -28.15 2.89 12.05
N TYR A 168 -27.41 3.17 13.13
CA TYR A 168 -26.79 2.15 13.97
C TYR A 168 -27.77 1.07 14.42
N GLY A 169 -27.36 -0.20 14.30
CA GLY A 169 -28.19 -1.35 14.67
C GLY A 169 -29.38 -1.60 13.75
N SER A 170 -29.48 -0.89 12.62
CA SER A 170 -30.55 -1.05 11.64
C SER A 170 -30.01 -1.12 10.21
N LYS A 171 -30.86 -1.49 9.26
CA LYS A 171 -30.58 -1.39 7.82
C LYS A 171 -31.19 -0.14 7.18
N ARG A 172 -31.71 0.80 7.97
CA ARG A 172 -32.28 2.06 7.46
C ARG A 172 -31.14 2.98 7.03
N ILE A 173 -31.28 3.57 5.84
CA ILE A 173 -30.30 4.51 5.29
C ILE A 173 -30.41 5.82 6.08
N LYS A 174 -29.27 6.29 6.58
CA LYS A 174 -29.12 7.59 7.21
C LYS A 174 -28.64 8.62 6.19
N THR A 175 -27.68 8.24 5.35
CA THR A 175 -27.18 9.11 4.28
C THR A 175 -26.93 8.33 3.00
N GLU A 176 -27.12 9.01 1.87
CA GLU A 176 -26.79 8.56 0.53
C GLU A 176 -25.95 9.64 -0.14
N VAL A 177 -24.79 9.29 -0.71
CA VAL A 177 -23.86 10.23 -1.31
C VAL A 177 -23.43 9.73 -2.69
N SER A 178 -23.61 10.56 -3.71
CA SER A 178 -23.23 10.26 -5.09
C SER A 178 -21.79 10.69 -5.40
N TYR A 179 -21.12 9.88 -6.21
CA TYR A 179 -19.73 10.11 -6.64
C TYR A 179 -19.58 9.93 -8.14
N VAL A 180 -18.68 10.73 -8.72
CA VAL A 180 -18.14 10.58 -10.08
C VAL A 180 -16.61 10.69 -9.97
N ASN A 181 -15.88 9.75 -10.58
CA ASN A 181 -14.41 9.72 -10.56
C ASN A 181 -13.78 9.89 -9.17
N ASN A 182 -14.31 9.17 -8.16
CA ASN A 182 -13.95 9.23 -6.74
C ASN A 182 -14.25 10.57 -6.03
N GLN A 183 -14.89 11.53 -6.68
CA GLN A 183 -15.25 12.82 -6.08
C GLN A 183 -16.76 12.89 -5.84
N LYS A 184 -17.20 13.58 -4.78
CA LYS A 184 -18.63 13.82 -4.58
C LYS A 184 -19.18 14.61 -5.76
N ASP A 185 -20.17 14.06 -6.42
CA ASP A 185 -20.82 14.68 -7.57
C ASP A 185 -22.25 14.13 -7.68
N GLY A 186 -23.22 15.03 -7.81
CA GLY A 186 -24.64 14.72 -7.66
C GLY A 186 -25.14 14.93 -6.23
N GLU A 187 -26.06 14.08 -5.79
CA GLU A 187 -26.83 14.32 -4.57
C GLU A 187 -26.18 13.69 -3.34
N GLU A 188 -26.18 14.45 -2.24
CA GLU A 188 -26.02 13.97 -0.87
C GLU A 188 -27.34 14.17 -0.13
N ILE A 189 -27.98 13.08 0.28
CA ILE A 189 -29.30 13.07 0.92
C ILE A 189 -29.15 12.54 2.34
N TRP A 190 -29.77 13.23 3.29
CA TRP A 190 -29.90 12.81 4.68
C TRP A 190 -31.35 12.46 4.95
N TYR A 191 -31.57 11.30 5.56
CA TYR A 191 -32.89 10.82 5.92
C TYR A 191 -33.03 10.81 7.44
N ASP A 192 -34.24 11.05 7.95
CA ASP A 192 -34.60 10.80 9.35
C ASP A 192 -34.77 9.30 9.62
N ALA A 193 -35.04 8.96 10.88
CA ALA A 193 -35.20 7.57 11.29
C ALA A 193 -36.37 6.85 10.60
N ASP A 194 -37.36 7.59 10.08
CA ASP A 194 -38.52 7.06 9.37
C ASP A 194 -38.30 6.99 7.84
N GLY A 195 -37.15 7.47 7.36
CA GLY A 195 -36.75 7.46 5.95
C GLY A 195 -37.22 8.69 5.17
N LYS A 196 -37.68 9.74 5.83
CA LYS A 196 -38.03 11.01 5.18
C LYS A 196 -36.78 11.87 5.03
N ILE A 197 -36.66 12.57 3.91
CA ILE A 197 -35.55 13.48 3.65
C ILE A 197 -35.58 14.63 4.67
N GLU A 198 -34.49 14.77 5.43
CA GLU A 198 -34.23 15.91 6.32
C GLU A 198 -33.45 17.01 5.61
N LYS A 199 -32.52 16.63 4.73
CA LYS A 199 -31.61 17.55 4.06
C LYS A 199 -31.13 16.98 2.73
N LYS A 200 -30.95 17.85 1.74
CA LYS A 200 -30.37 17.52 0.44
C LYS A 200 -29.30 18.53 0.05
N THR A 201 -28.15 18.05 -0.42
CA THR A 201 -27.06 18.90 -0.93
C THR A 201 -26.67 18.39 -2.31
N ILE A 202 -26.45 19.29 -3.26
CA ILE A 202 -26.01 18.95 -4.61
C ILE A 202 -24.56 19.37 -4.78
N TYR A 203 -23.74 18.45 -5.25
CA TYR A 203 -22.34 18.62 -5.55
C TYR A 203 -22.08 18.60 -7.06
N SER A 204 -21.06 19.34 -7.49
CA SER A 204 -20.43 19.20 -8.80
C SER A 204 -18.93 19.37 -8.62
N ASP A 205 -18.14 18.43 -9.12
CA ASP A 205 -16.68 18.38 -8.98
C ASP A 205 -16.22 18.60 -7.52
N GLY A 206 -16.88 17.90 -6.57
CA GLY A 206 -16.58 17.98 -5.15
C GLY A 206 -17.03 19.28 -4.44
N ARG A 207 -17.63 20.23 -5.14
CA ARG A 207 -18.10 21.50 -4.58
C ARG A 207 -19.62 21.52 -4.43
N ILE A 208 -20.10 22.09 -3.33
CA ILE A 208 -21.53 22.33 -3.13
C ILE A 208 -22.00 23.38 -4.11
N ILE A 209 -23.08 23.08 -4.84
CA ILE A 209 -23.74 24.01 -5.76
C ILE A 209 -25.18 24.33 -5.33
N SER A 210 -25.82 23.49 -4.51
CA SER A 210 -27.12 23.76 -3.89
C SER A 210 -27.25 23.02 -2.56
N ALA A 211 -28.02 23.57 -1.63
CA ALA A 211 -28.37 22.93 -0.36
C ALA A 211 -29.79 23.33 0.05
N GLU A 212 -30.61 22.33 0.36
CA GLU A 212 -32.01 22.43 0.79
C GLU A 212 -32.23 21.64 2.09
#